data_AF-A0A6B1GDV5-F1
#
_entry.id   AF-A0A6B1GDV5-F1
#
_cell.length_a   1.000
_cell.length_b   1.000
_cell.length_c   1.000
_cell.angle_alpha   90.00
_cell.angle_beta   90.00
_cell.angle_gamma   90.00
#
_symmetry.space_group_name_H-M   'P 1'
#
loop_
_entity.id
_entity.type
_entity.pdbx_description
1 polymer ?
#
loop_
_entity_poly.entity_id
_entity_poly.type
_entity_poly.pdbx_seq_one_letter_code
_entity_poly.pdbx_strand_id
1 'polypeptide(L)'
;MTSQPDTATVAELKELLADPACRIDLHDFVSDETLRTIDALRSADCEGYDECLRAYEHASADLIGLLVTGAYFSNCADHDKAWAHAVRLLANRIPYTSSDGGPDINLRHHVTLLAIYAVAFGGAAADRIDPLARIIGTVRAEEDGRVGRVTYLVNCDRLKKPDEAPIQASLRLWMTLRSMTDEFIPRTTEDTLFDAMLDEIEYLLGVTHGRDTAEGTGPVGYGAIQVLATRVAPDRLVRRNLDLLIAHEAFQSADEFYICRERYNKAYAAEARV
;
A
#
# COMPACT_ATOMS: atom_id res chain seq x y z
N MET A 1 18.06 10.46 -1.63
CA MET A 1 17.78 11.02 -0.30
C MET A 1 16.31 10.80 -0.06
N THR A 2 15.94 9.91 0.86
CA THR A 2 14.55 9.77 1.30
C THR A 2 14.24 10.95 2.23
N SER A 3 13.22 11.75 1.90
CA SER A 3 12.74 12.79 2.80
C SER A 3 12.10 12.12 4.00
N GLN A 4 12.56 12.46 5.20
CA GLN A 4 11.85 12.09 6.42
C GLN A 4 10.62 12.98 6.58
N PRO A 5 9.53 12.45 7.14
CA PRO A 5 8.31 13.21 7.36
C PRO A 5 8.54 14.31 8.40
N ASP A 6 7.81 15.41 8.27
CA ASP A 6 7.86 16.49 9.26
C ASP A 6 7.47 15.99 10.65
N THR A 7 8.41 16.11 11.59
CA THR A 7 8.23 15.71 13.00
C THR A 7 7.08 16.45 13.70
N ALA A 8 6.79 17.69 13.31
CA ALA A 8 5.68 18.46 13.90
C ALA A 8 4.33 17.86 13.50
N THR A 9 4.17 17.57 12.20
CA THR A 9 3.01 16.90 11.62
C THR A 9 2.74 15.53 12.27
N VAL A 10 3.80 14.75 12.53
CA VAL A 10 3.69 13.46 13.24
C VAL A 10 3.30 13.63 14.72
N ALA A 11 3.78 14.67 15.39
CA ALA A 11 3.42 14.96 16.78
C ALA A 11 1.95 15.35 16.92
N GLU A 12 1.46 16.25 16.06
CA GLU A 12 0.06 16.66 16.00
C GLU A 12 -0.86 15.46 15.75
N LEU A 13 -0.49 14.57 14.82
CA LEU A 13 -1.21 13.32 14.61
C LEU A 13 -1.32 12.48 15.89
N LYS A 14 -0.22 12.30 16.63
CA LYS A 14 -0.21 11.50 17.86
C LYS A 14 -1.12 12.10 18.93
N GLU A 15 -1.20 13.43 19.02
CA GLU A 15 -2.14 14.12 19.92
C GLU A 15 -3.60 13.86 19.52
N LEU A 16 -3.93 13.99 18.23
CA LEU A 16 -5.28 13.73 17.71
C LEU A 16 -5.73 12.27 17.91
N LEU A 17 -4.81 11.31 17.82
CA LEU A 17 -5.09 9.89 18.03
C LEU A 17 -5.28 9.51 19.51
N ALA A 18 -4.75 10.31 20.43
CA ALA A 18 -4.83 10.02 21.87
C ALA A 18 -6.22 10.31 22.46
N ASP A 19 -6.97 11.24 21.85
CA ASP A 19 -8.33 11.60 22.28
C ASP A 19 -9.39 11.15 21.26
N PRO A 20 -10.23 10.14 21.59
CA PRO A 20 -11.34 9.71 20.74
C PRO A 20 -12.37 10.81 20.41
N ALA A 21 -12.43 11.89 21.20
CA ALA A 21 -13.29 13.03 20.91
C ALA A 21 -12.83 13.79 19.65
N CYS A 22 -11.53 13.79 19.35
CA CYS A 22 -10.91 14.44 18.20
C CYS A 22 -11.09 13.68 16.87
N ARG A 23 -11.97 12.68 16.79
CA ARG A 23 -12.16 11.88 15.56
C ARG A 23 -12.51 12.70 14.30
N ILE A 24 -13.20 13.84 14.47
CA ILE A 24 -13.54 14.75 13.36
C ILE A 24 -12.29 15.53 12.97
N ASP A 25 -11.58 16.10 13.94
CA ASP A 25 -10.34 16.84 13.72
C ASP A 25 -9.27 15.95 13.07
N LEU A 26 -9.13 14.69 13.51
CA LEU A 26 -8.28 13.69 12.88
C LEU A 26 -8.64 13.45 11.42
N HIS A 27 -9.93 13.27 11.13
CA HIS A 27 -10.40 13.05 9.76
C HIS A 27 -10.07 14.25 8.87
N ASP A 28 -10.32 15.46 9.35
CA ASP A 28 -10.10 16.69 8.60
C ASP A 28 -8.59 16.93 8.40
N PHE A 29 -7.77 16.75 9.44
CA PHE A 29 -6.31 16.82 9.36
C PHE A 29 -5.73 15.89 8.30
N VAL A 30 -6.13 14.61 8.31
CA VAL A 30 -5.68 13.61 7.34
C VAL A 30 -6.18 13.93 5.93
N SER A 31 -7.41 14.43 5.81
CA SER A 31 -7.99 14.84 4.53
C SER A 31 -7.23 16.03 3.93
N ASP A 32 -6.93 17.04 4.73
CA ASP A 32 -6.20 18.24 4.31
C ASP A 32 -4.77 17.91 3.88
N GLU A 33 -4.07 17.05 4.61
CA GLU A 33 -2.75 16.56 4.18
C GLU A 33 -2.84 15.78 2.85
N THR A 34 -3.88 14.95 2.72
CA THR A 34 -4.09 14.18 1.48
C THR A 34 -4.34 15.10 0.29
N LEU A 35 -5.15 16.14 0.47
CA LEU A 35 -5.43 17.13 -0.58
C LEU A 35 -4.18 17.95 -0.92
N ARG A 36 -3.41 18.39 0.08
CA ARG A 36 -2.12 19.06 -0.14
C ARG A 36 -1.15 18.19 -0.94
N THR A 37 -1.07 16.90 -0.62
CA THR A 37 -0.26 15.94 -1.38
C THR A 37 -0.76 15.82 -2.82
N ILE A 38 -2.08 15.70 -3.03
CA ILE A 38 -2.66 15.63 -4.39
C ILE A 38 -2.32 16.89 -5.21
N ASP A 39 -2.40 18.08 -4.61
CA ASP A 39 -2.06 19.34 -5.27
C ASP A 39 -0.56 19.45 -5.57
N ALA A 40 0.30 18.97 -4.66
CA ALA A 40 1.75 18.90 -4.89
C ALA A 40 2.08 17.95 -6.05
N LEU A 41 1.43 16.79 -6.13
CA LEU A 41 1.61 15.83 -7.23
C LEU A 41 1.18 16.41 -8.57
N ARG A 42 0.09 17.20 -8.60
CA ARG A 42 -0.37 17.90 -9.82
C ARG A 42 0.59 19.00 -10.28
N SER A 43 1.34 19.57 -9.35
CA SER A 43 2.26 20.69 -9.59
C SER A 43 3.72 20.23 -9.75
N ALA A 44 3.98 18.93 -9.63
CA ALA A 44 5.31 18.37 -9.75
C ALA A 44 5.80 18.50 -11.19
N ASP A 45 6.77 19.39 -11.40
CA ASP A 45 7.46 19.57 -12.66
C ASP A 45 8.62 18.57 -12.73
N CYS A 46 8.54 17.62 -13.66
CA CYS A 46 9.48 16.53 -13.78
C CYS A 46 9.51 16.02 -15.22
N GLU A 47 10.70 15.65 -15.71
CA GLU A 47 10.88 15.10 -17.05
C GLU A 47 11.32 13.64 -16.99
N GLY A 48 10.47 12.76 -17.54
CA GLY A 48 10.75 11.33 -17.60
C GLY A 48 10.46 10.57 -16.31
N TYR A 49 10.47 9.24 -16.44
CA TYR A 49 9.93 8.33 -15.42
C TYR A 49 10.62 8.46 -14.06
N ASP A 50 11.96 8.41 -14.02
CA ASP A 50 12.72 8.40 -12.77
C ASP A 50 12.64 9.71 -11.99
N GLU A 51 12.62 10.83 -12.71
CA GLU A 51 12.49 12.14 -12.08
C GLU A 51 11.09 12.31 -11.51
N CYS A 52 10.06 11.97 -12.27
CA CYS A 52 8.68 12.05 -11.81
C CYS A 52 8.41 11.12 -10.64
N LEU A 53 8.97 9.91 -10.66
CA LEU A 53 8.86 8.99 -9.55
C LEU A 53 9.46 9.57 -8.26
N ARG A 54 10.69 10.11 -8.32
CA ARG A 54 11.33 10.76 -7.17
C ARG A 54 10.56 11.99 -6.71
N ALA A 55 10.03 12.79 -7.64
CA ALA A 55 9.22 13.95 -7.32
C ALA A 55 7.94 13.53 -6.58
N TYR A 56 7.28 12.46 -7.02
CA TYR A 56 6.07 11.93 -6.35
C TYR A 56 6.38 11.35 -4.97
N GLU A 57 7.47 10.60 -4.83
CA GLU A 57 7.92 10.08 -3.53
C GLU A 57 8.26 11.20 -2.56
N HIS A 58 8.93 12.26 -3.04
CA HIS A 58 9.23 13.43 -2.23
C HIS A 58 7.96 14.20 -1.84
N ALA A 59 7.07 14.47 -2.80
CA ALA A 59 5.83 15.22 -2.57
C ALA A 59 4.82 14.50 -1.66
N SER A 60 4.96 13.18 -1.48
CA SER A 60 4.08 12.38 -0.63
C SER A 60 4.72 11.95 0.69
N ALA A 61 5.99 12.27 0.94
CA ALA A 61 6.75 11.77 2.08
C ALA A 61 6.06 12.03 3.44
N ASP A 62 5.53 13.24 3.65
CA ASP A 62 4.82 13.62 4.88
C ASP A 62 3.54 12.81 5.09
N LEU A 63 2.68 12.72 4.06
CA LEU A 63 1.48 11.90 4.11
C LEU A 63 1.80 10.41 4.33
N ILE A 64 2.83 9.87 3.66
CA ILE A 64 3.24 8.47 3.85
C ILE A 64 3.70 8.22 5.29
N GLY A 65 4.51 9.12 5.87
CA GLY A 65 4.93 9.03 7.26
C GLY A 65 3.78 9.12 8.25
N LEU A 66 2.80 10.00 7.97
CA LEU A 66 1.55 10.10 8.72
C LEU A 66 0.73 8.82 8.66
N LEU A 67 0.60 8.20 7.48
CA LEU A 67 -0.18 6.97 7.30
C LEU A 67 0.46 5.77 8.02
N VAL A 68 1.78 5.61 7.95
CA VAL A 68 2.51 4.58 8.71
C VAL A 68 2.28 4.78 10.20
N THR A 69 2.56 5.98 10.71
CA THR A 69 2.45 6.30 12.13
C THR A 69 1.01 6.15 12.62
N GLY A 70 0.07 6.69 11.85
CA GLY A 70 -1.35 6.67 12.16
C GLY A 70 -1.89 5.27 12.25
N ALA A 71 -1.57 4.41 11.27
CA ALA A 71 -1.96 3.02 11.29
C ALA A 71 -1.35 2.24 12.48
N TYR A 72 -0.10 2.53 12.86
CA TYR A 72 0.54 1.93 14.03
C TYR A 72 -0.17 2.27 15.34
N PHE A 73 -0.53 3.53 15.56
CA PHE A 73 -1.21 3.97 16.80
C PHE A 73 -2.74 3.85 16.73
N SER A 74 -3.30 3.36 15.62
CA SER A 74 -4.75 3.22 15.48
C SER A 74 -5.31 2.13 16.36
N ASN A 75 -6.32 2.47 17.15
CA ASN A 75 -6.93 1.56 18.13
C ASN A 75 -8.45 1.44 17.98
N CYS A 76 -9.06 2.13 17.00
CA CYS A 76 -10.51 2.12 16.81
C CYS A 76 -10.90 2.23 15.33
N ALA A 77 -12.16 1.86 15.05
CA ALA A 77 -12.71 1.84 13.69
C ALA A 77 -12.80 3.22 13.03
N ASP A 78 -12.86 4.31 13.80
CA ASP A 78 -12.92 5.67 13.26
C ASP A 78 -11.55 6.11 12.72
N HIS A 79 -10.45 5.71 13.37
CA HIS A 79 -9.10 5.94 12.82
C HIS A 79 -8.94 5.19 11.49
N ASP A 80 -9.37 3.92 11.42
CA ASP A 80 -9.28 3.12 10.20
C ASP A 80 -10.03 3.76 9.03
N LYS A 81 -11.18 4.41 9.30
CA LYS A 81 -11.95 5.12 8.28
C LYS A 81 -11.17 6.31 7.72
N ALA A 82 -10.42 7.03 8.55
CA ALA A 82 -9.59 8.15 8.09
C ALA A 82 -8.51 7.68 7.09
N TRP A 83 -7.82 6.58 7.39
CA TRP A 83 -6.81 6.00 6.49
C TRP A 83 -7.41 5.49 5.19
N ALA A 84 -8.54 4.78 5.27
CA ALA A 84 -9.27 4.33 4.10
C ALA A 84 -9.78 5.52 3.25
N HIS A 85 -10.15 6.63 3.90
CA HIS A 85 -10.55 7.84 3.18
C HIS A 85 -9.38 8.47 2.43
N ALA A 86 -8.21 8.61 3.06
CA ALA A 86 -7.00 9.13 2.42
C ALA A 86 -6.61 8.31 1.19
N VAL A 87 -6.57 6.98 1.33
CA VAL A 87 -6.29 6.07 0.21
C VAL A 87 -7.33 6.20 -0.90
N ARG A 88 -8.62 6.35 -0.54
CA ARG A 88 -9.69 6.57 -1.53
C ARG A 88 -9.51 7.87 -2.32
N LEU A 89 -9.11 8.96 -1.66
CA LEU A 89 -8.84 10.24 -2.32
C LEU A 89 -7.64 10.11 -3.27
N LEU A 90 -6.55 9.49 -2.84
CA LEU A 90 -5.37 9.24 -3.67
C LEU A 90 -5.68 8.36 -4.89
N ALA A 91 -6.47 7.31 -4.70
CA ALA A 91 -6.85 6.35 -5.74
C ALA A 91 -7.76 6.95 -6.83
N ASN A 92 -8.56 7.97 -6.48
CA ASN A 92 -9.52 8.60 -7.38
C ASN A 92 -9.12 10.04 -7.74
N ARG A 93 -7.85 10.42 -7.53
CA ARG A 93 -7.38 11.75 -7.90
C ARG A 93 -7.42 11.91 -9.42
N ILE A 94 -7.83 13.09 -9.89
CA ILE A 94 -7.84 13.39 -11.32
C ILE A 94 -6.38 13.49 -11.80
N PRO A 95 -5.93 12.62 -12.73
CA PRO A 95 -4.58 12.67 -13.23
C PRO A 95 -4.34 13.96 -14.01
N TYR A 96 -3.13 14.52 -13.88
CA TYR A 96 -2.73 15.66 -14.71
C TYR A 96 -2.48 15.16 -16.13
N THR A 97 -3.41 15.46 -17.04
CA THR A 97 -3.19 15.24 -18.47
C THR A 97 -2.43 16.44 -19.02
N SER A 98 -1.09 16.37 -19.11
CA SER A 98 -0.40 17.29 -20.00
C SER A 98 -0.76 16.93 -21.44
N SER A 99 -1.00 17.94 -22.27
CA SER A 99 -1.39 17.80 -23.68
C SER A 99 -0.40 17.01 -24.55
N ASP A 100 0.82 16.78 -24.05
CA ASP A 100 1.93 16.17 -24.79
C ASP A 100 2.20 14.70 -24.42
N GLY A 101 1.22 14.00 -23.81
CA GLY A 101 1.41 12.59 -23.44
C GLY A 101 2.28 12.43 -22.19
N GLY A 102 1.93 13.20 -21.16
CA GLY A 102 2.63 13.31 -19.88
C GLY A 102 2.95 12.00 -19.16
N PRO A 103 3.73 12.10 -18.07
CA PRO A 103 4.35 10.96 -17.39
C PRO A 103 3.37 9.82 -17.19
N ASP A 104 3.76 8.71 -17.81
CA ASP A 104 3.19 7.37 -17.93
C ASP A 104 2.01 7.06 -17.00
N ILE A 105 0.93 6.49 -17.57
CA ILE A 105 -0.23 5.93 -16.85
C ILE A 105 0.19 5.06 -15.65
N ASN A 106 1.37 4.45 -15.77
CA ASN A 106 2.08 3.66 -14.77
C ASN A 106 2.35 4.40 -13.44
N LEU A 107 2.69 5.70 -13.45
CA LEU A 107 2.97 6.48 -12.23
C LEU A 107 1.72 6.99 -11.52
N ARG A 108 0.56 6.95 -12.18
CA ARG A 108 -0.70 7.47 -11.63
C ARG A 108 -1.04 6.87 -10.26
N HIS A 109 -0.72 5.61 -10.04
CA HIS A 109 -1.10 4.90 -8.82
C HIS A 109 0.03 4.74 -7.81
N HIS A 110 1.24 5.22 -8.13
CA HIS A 110 2.42 5.04 -7.26
C HIS A 110 2.19 5.50 -5.83
N VAL A 111 1.72 6.73 -5.64
CA VAL A 111 1.46 7.28 -4.29
C VAL A 111 0.31 6.56 -3.59
N THR A 112 -0.69 6.08 -4.33
CA THR A 112 -1.77 5.26 -3.77
C THR A 112 -1.23 3.93 -3.26
N LEU A 113 -0.29 3.32 -3.99
CA LEU A 113 0.38 2.09 -3.57
C LEU A 113 1.25 2.33 -2.34
N LEU A 114 2.07 3.38 -2.33
CA LEU A 114 2.82 3.77 -1.14
C LEU A 114 1.91 3.94 0.09
N ALA A 115 0.75 4.58 -0.08
CA ALA A 115 -0.21 4.78 0.99
C ALA A 115 -0.82 3.46 1.50
N ILE A 116 -1.16 2.52 0.61
CA ILE A 116 -1.65 1.19 1.00
C ILE A 116 -0.58 0.44 1.80
N TYR A 117 0.65 0.40 1.30
CA TYR A 117 1.74 -0.29 1.98
C TYR A 117 2.11 0.40 3.29
N ALA A 118 2.09 1.73 3.35
CA ALA A 118 2.32 2.49 4.58
C ALA A 118 1.35 2.08 5.69
N VAL A 119 0.06 2.06 5.38
CA VAL A 119 -0.97 1.60 6.33
C VAL A 119 -0.79 0.12 6.68
N ALA A 120 -0.42 -0.71 5.70
CA ALA A 120 -0.16 -2.13 5.92
C ALA A 120 0.99 -2.35 6.91
N PHE A 121 2.14 -1.67 6.73
CA PHE A 121 3.29 -1.77 7.62
C PHE A 121 3.00 -1.23 9.01
N GLY A 122 2.40 -0.04 9.11
CA GLY A 122 2.05 0.55 10.40
C GLY A 122 1.13 -0.37 11.20
N GLY A 123 0.04 -0.85 10.58
CA GLY A 123 -0.89 -1.77 11.21
C GLY A 123 -0.26 -3.12 11.56
N ALA A 124 0.48 -3.75 10.63
CA ALA A 124 1.11 -5.04 10.87
C ALA A 124 2.18 -4.98 11.98
N ALA A 125 2.95 -3.89 12.07
CA ALA A 125 3.90 -3.66 13.15
C ALA A 125 3.23 -3.48 14.52
N ALA A 126 1.97 -3.03 14.56
CA ALA A 126 1.14 -2.95 15.75
C ALA A 126 0.30 -4.23 16.00
N ASP A 127 0.56 -5.31 15.27
CA ASP A 127 -0.20 -6.56 15.29
C ASP A 127 -1.69 -6.42 14.92
N ARG A 128 -2.05 -5.34 14.20
CA ARG A 128 -3.42 -4.95 13.89
C ARG A 128 -3.60 -4.65 12.40
N ILE A 129 -4.25 -5.54 11.66
CA ILE A 129 -4.45 -5.36 10.22
C ILE A 129 -5.79 -4.71 9.83
N ASP A 130 -6.64 -4.35 10.78
CA ASP A 130 -7.95 -3.74 10.53
C ASP A 130 -7.90 -2.56 9.55
N PRO A 131 -6.94 -1.61 9.64
CA PRO A 131 -6.83 -0.53 8.66
C PRO A 131 -6.68 -1.05 7.23
N LEU A 132 -5.79 -2.03 7.02
CA LEU A 132 -5.54 -2.62 5.72
C LEU A 132 -6.73 -3.44 5.22
N ALA A 133 -7.32 -4.26 6.10
CA ALA A 133 -8.51 -5.05 5.80
C ALA A 133 -9.66 -4.15 5.32
N ARG A 134 -9.87 -3.02 6.01
CA ARG A 134 -10.85 -1.99 5.60
C ARG A 134 -10.50 -1.38 4.25
N ILE A 135 -9.25 -1.03 4.00
CA ILE A 135 -8.82 -0.46 2.70
C ILE A 135 -9.15 -1.43 1.55
N ILE A 136 -8.65 -2.67 1.63
CA ILE A 136 -8.87 -3.72 0.63
C ILE A 136 -10.37 -4.03 0.46
N GLY A 137 -11.08 -4.03 1.59
CA GLY A 137 -12.50 -4.31 1.69
C GLY A 137 -13.40 -3.27 1.01
N THR A 138 -13.12 -1.99 1.26
CA THR A 138 -14.10 -0.92 1.08
C THR A 138 -13.67 0.16 0.09
N VAL A 139 -12.36 0.34 -0.14
CA VAL A 139 -11.90 1.36 -1.07
C VAL A 139 -12.15 0.88 -2.50
N ARG A 140 -12.75 1.75 -3.30
CA ARG A 140 -12.97 1.57 -4.73
C ARG A 140 -12.21 2.64 -5.49
N ALA A 141 -11.69 2.26 -6.64
CA ALA A 141 -10.98 3.13 -7.56
C ALA A 141 -11.63 3.05 -8.94
N GLU A 142 -11.75 4.19 -9.61
CA GLU A 142 -12.14 4.26 -11.01
C GLU A 142 -10.91 4.37 -11.91
N GLU A 143 -10.79 3.46 -12.86
CA GLU A 143 -9.75 3.49 -13.90
C GLU A 143 -10.37 3.16 -15.25
N ASP A 144 -10.18 4.04 -16.23
CA ASP A 144 -10.69 3.89 -17.60
C ASP A 144 -12.19 3.54 -17.67
N GLY A 145 -12.99 4.18 -16.79
CA GLY A 145 -14.44 3.97 -16.67
C GLY A 145 -14.85 2.67 -15.98
N ARG A 146 -13.90 1.92 -15.40
CA ARG A 146 -14.16 0.72 -14.59
C ARG A 146 -13.96 1.04 -13.12
N VAL A 147 -15.00 0.78 -12.33
CA VAL A 147 -14.94 0.89 -10.86
C VAL A 147 -14.59 -0.49 -10.29
N GLY A 148 -13.42 -0.58 -9.66
CA GLY A 148 -12.91 -1.79 -9.02
C GLY A 148 -12.49 -1.55 -7.58
N ARG A 149 -12.04 -2.61 -6.90
CA ARG A 149 -11.35 -2.46 -5.60
C ARG A 149 -9.98 -1.84 -5.82
N VAL A 150 -9.49 -1.15 -4.78
CA VAL A 150 -8.16 -0.52 -4.85
C VAL A 150 -7.03 -1.55 -5.06
N THR A 151 -7.26 -2.82 -4.70
CA THR A 151 -6.36 -3.95 -4.95
C THR A 151 -6.07 -4.19 -6.42
N TYR A 152 -6.98 -3.81 -7.33
CA TYR A 152 -6.71 -3.82 -8.77
C TYR A 152 -5.55 -2.90 -9.18
N LEU A 153 -5.37 -1.80 -8.45
CA LEU A 153 -4.26 -0.87 -8.66
C LEU A 153 -2.93 -1.43 -8.18
N VAL A 154 -2.98 -2.41 -7.26
CA VAL A 154 -1.82 -3.14 -6.74
C VAL A 154 -1.39 -4.19 -7.75
N ASN A 155 -0.91 -3.75 -8.90
CA ASN A 155 -0.07 -4.58 -9.75
C ASN A 155 1.29 -3.91 -9.85
N CYS A 156 2.32 -4.50 -9.23
CA CYS A 156 3.69 -4.00 -9.30
C CYS A 156 4.20 -3.92 -10.74
N ASP A 157 3.65 -4.68 -11.71
CA ASP A 157 3.94 -4.52 -13.15
C ASP A 157 3.70 -3.09 -13.63
N ARG A 158 2.74 -2.39 -13.05
CA ARG A 158 2.44 -0.99 -13.37
C ARG A 158 3.44 -0.01 -12.79
N LEU A 159 4.27 -0.44 -11.84
CA LEU A 159 5.35 0.37 -11.25
C LEU A 159 6.72 0.09 -11.87
N LYS A 160 6.77 -0.73 -12.92
CA LYS A 160 8.02 -1.04 -13.61
C LYS A 160 8.18 -0.12 -14.80
N LYS A 161 9.41 0.24 -15.10
CA LYS A 161 9.74 0.63 -16.47
C LYS A 161 9.44 -0.56 -17.41
N PRO A 162 9.17 -0.33 -18.70
CA PRO A 162 8.90 -1.40 -19.67
C PRO A 162 9.93 -2.54 -19.68
N ASP A 163 11.18 -2.27 -19.28
CA ASP A 163 12.30 -3.22 -19.23
C ASP A 163 12.70 -3.64 -17.80
N GLU A 164 11.94 -3.24 -16.77
CA GLU A 164 12.28 -3.48 -15.37
C GLU A 164 11.74 -4.84 -14.88
N ALA A 165 12.58 -5.62 -14.22
CA ALA A 165 12.15 -6.89 -13.63
C ALA A 165 11.23 -6.64 -12.42
N PRO A 166 10.26 -7.55 -12.14
CA PRO A 166 9.35 -7.45 -11.02
C PRO A 166 9.92 -7.07 -9.67
N ILE A 167 11.05 -7.68 -9.35
CA ILE A 167 11.74 -7.48 -8.08
C ILE A 167 12.13 -6.01 -7.84
N GLN A 168 12.37 -5.21 -8.87
CA GLN A 168 12.86 -3.85 -8.70
C GLN A 168 11.77 -2.89 -8.21
N ALA A 169 10.50 -3.15 -8.55
CA ALA A 169 9.37 -2.39 -8.02
C ALA A 169 9.18 -2.62 -6.52
N SER A 170 9.17 -3.90 -6.07
CA SER A 170 9.08 -4.24 -4.65
C SER A 170 10.32 -3.77 -3.87
N LEU A 171 11.53 -3.85 -4.45
CA LEU A 171 12.73 -3.31 -3.83
C LEU A 171 12.67 -1.79 -3.65
N ARG A 172 12.06 -1.07 -4.60
CA ARG A 172 11.88 0.39 -4.47
C ARG A 172 10.86 0.73 -3.37
N LEU A 173 9.73 0.04 -3.33
CA LEU A 173 8.75 0.16 -2.23
C LEU A 173 9.43 -0.12 -0.88
N TRP A 174 10.23 -1.19 -0.81
CA TRP A 174 11.04 -1.53 0.35
C TRP A 174 11.94 -0.36 0.75
N MET A 175 12.72 0.21 -0.18
CA MET A 175 13.66 1.31 0.13
C MET A 175 12.94 2.56 0.64
N THR A 176 11.83 2.93 0.00
CA THR A 176 11.05 4.11 0.36
C THR A 176 10.42 3.95 1.74
N LEU A 177 9.76 2.82 1.99
CA LEU A 177 9.03 2.57 3.23
C LEU A 177 9.91 2.22 4.41
N ARG A 178 11.07 1.56 4.18
CA ARG A 178 11.95 1.12 5.28
C ARG A 178 12.38 2.28 6.18
N SER A 179 12.69 3.42 5.58
CA SER A 179 13.07 4.62 6.35
C SER A 179 11.92 5.22 7.16
N MET A 180 10.68 5.05 6.68
CA MET A 180 9.47 5.56 7.33
C MET A 180 9.03 4.67 8.52
N THR A 181 9.48 3.42 8.55
CA THR A 181 9.13 2.44 9.59
C THR A 181 10.20 2.26 10.65
N ASP A 182 11.33 2.99 10.58
CA ASP A 182 12.48 2.82 11.49
C ASP A 182 12.12 3.02 12.96
N GLU A 183 11.13 3.88 13.27
CA GLU A 183 10.62 4.09 14.63
C GLU A 183 9.89 2.86 15.19
N PHE A 184 9.24 2.06 14.33
CA PHE A 184 8.31 0.99 14.73
C PHE A 184 8.87 -0.41 14.49
N ILE A 185 9.72 -0.56 13.48
CA ILE A 185 10.32 -1.82 13.05
C ILE A 185 11.84 -1.67 13.15
N PRO A 186 12.44 -2.09 14.29
CA PRO A 186 13.87 -1.93 14.53
C PRO A 186 14.71 -2.54 13.39
N ARG A 187 15.78 -1.83 13.00
CA ARG A 187 16.78 -2.39 12.09
C ARG A 187 17.53 -3.51 12.79
N THR A 188 17.56 -4.66 12.13
CA THR A 188 18.45 -5.76 12.52
C THR A 188 19.55 -5.88 11.48
N THR A 189 20.63 -6.59 11.80
CA THR A 189 21.75 -6.80 10.87
C THR A 189 21.31 -7.43 9.54
N GLU A 190 20.20 -8.17 9.55
CA GLU A 190 19.67 -8.89 8.38
C GLU A 190 18.31 -8.34 7.90
N ASP A 191 17.75 -7.32 8.57
CA ASP A 191 16.41 -6.73 8.33
C ASP A 191 15.24 -7.74 8.14
N THR A 192 15.41 -8.97 8.65
CA THR A 192 14.51 -10.12 8.45
C THR A 192 13.07 -9.90 8.86
N LEU A 193 12.81 -9.07 9.87
CA LEU A 193 11.45 -8.76 10.32
C LEU A 193 10.70 -7.90 9.30
N PHE A 194 11.37 -6.90 8.73
CA PHE A 194 10.76 -6.03 7.73
C PHE A 194 10.51 -6.82 6.44
N ASP A 195 11.47 -7.65 6.02
CA ASP A 195 11.34 -8.50 4.84
C ASP A 195 10.18 -9.50 4.98
N ALA A 196 10.09 -10.20 6.11
CA ALA A 196 8.99 -11.11 6.38
C ALA A 196 7.63 -10.41 6.38
N MET A 197 7.57 -9.19 6.92
CA MET A 197 6.34 -8.39 6.93
C MET A 197 5.96 -7.92 5.52
N LEU A 198 6.93 -7.48 4.72
CA LEU A 198 6.71 -7.13 3.33
C LEU A 198 6.13 -8.32 2.56
N ASP A 199 6.71 -9.51 2.73
CA ASP A 199 6.23 -10.73 2.07
C ASP A 199 4.80 -11.08 2.45
N GLU A 200 4.46 -11.00 3.73
CA GLU A 200 3.11 -11.28 4.22
C GLU A 200 2.09 -10.24 3.69
N ILE A 201 2.48 -8.97 3.59
CA ILE A 201 1.65 -7.90 3.02
C ILE A 201 1.46 -8.10 1.52
N GLU A 202 2.52 -8.33 0.77
CA GLU A 202 2.46 -8.55 -0.69
C GLU A 202 1.68 -9.81 -1.02
N TYR A 203 1.81 -10.86 -0.22
CA TYR A 203 0.99 -12.06 -0.36
C TYR A 203 -0.49 -11.79 -0.13
N LEU A 204 -0.85 -11.06 0.93
CA LEU A 204 -2.23 -10.65 1.16
C LEU A 204 -2.77 -9.85 -0.03
N LEU A 205 -2.02 -8.85 -0.49
CA LEU A 205 -2.42 -8.02 -1.62
C LEU A 205 -2.56 -8.83 -2.91
N GLY A 206 -1.63 -9.75 -3.19
CA GLY A 206 -1.68 -10.66 -4.34
C GLY A 206 -2.89 -11.59 -4.31
N VAL A 207 -3.18 -12.22 -3.17
CA VAL A 207 -4.39 -13.07 -3.03
C VAL A 207 -5.67 -12.24 -3.22
N THR A 208 -5.71 -11.02 -2.67
CA THR A 208 -6.87 -10.13 -2.85
C THR A 208 -7.01 -9.61 -4.27
N HIS A 209 -5.91 -9.38 -4.98
CA HIS A 209 -5.91 -9.02 -6.40
C HIS A 209 -6.45 -10.16 -7.27
N GLY A 210 -6.05 -11.41 -7.00
CA GLY A 210 -6.56 -12.60 -7.70
C GLY A 210 -8.06 -12.89 -7.50
N ARG A 211 -8.72 -12.14 -6.62
CA ARG A 211 -10.20 -12.08 -6.53
C ARG A 211 -10.80 -11.22 -7.64
N ASP A 212 -10.15 -10.08 -7.92
CA ASP A 212 -10.63 -9.08 -8.86
C ASP A 212 -10.21 -9.39 -10.31
N THR A 213 -9.18 -10.22 -10.51
CA THR A 213 -8.70 -10.60 -11.84
C THR A 213 -8.81 -12.11 -12.09
N ALA A 214 -9.09 -12.47 -13.34
CA ALA A 214 -9.14 -13.87 -13.76
C ALA A 214 -7.74 -14.50 -13.87
N GLU A 215 -6.70 -13.67 -13.99
CA GLU A 215 -5.32 -14.09 -14.24
C GLU A 215 -4.63 -14.60 -12.97
N GLY A 216 -5.06 -14.15 -11.79
CA GLY A 216 -4.43 -14.55 -10.53
C GLY A 216 -3.00 -14.02 -10.36
N THR A 217 -2.57 -13.09 -11.21
CA THR A 217 -1.31 -12.34 -11.11
C THR A 217 -1.44 -11.25 -10.03
N GLY A 218 -0.35 -10.67 -9.55
CA GLY A 218 -0.36 -9.67 -8.48
C GLY A 218 1.05 -9.28 -8.04
N PRO A 219 1.20 -8.48 -6.96
CA PRO A 219 2.51 -8.12 -6.42
C PRO A 219 3.29 -9.37 -5.98
N VAL A 220 4.22 -9.81 -6.83
CA VAL A 220 5.26 -10.79 -6.50
C VAL A 220 6.35 -10.06 -5.72
N GLY A 221 6.31 -10.23 -4.41
CA GLY A 221 7.16 -9.49 -3.50
C GLY A 221 8.66 -9.74 -3.60
N TYR A 222 9.44 -9.03 -2.79
CA TYR A 222 10.89 -9.23 -2.72
C TYR A 222 11.25 -10.64 -2.22
N GLY A 223 10.64 -11.09 -1.13
CA GLY A 223 10.82 -12.45 -0.64
C GLY A 223 9.90 -13.44 -1.33
N ALA A 224 9.12 -13.02 -2.34
CA ALA A 224 8.53 -13.99 -3.25
C ALA A 224 9.62 -14.86 -3.90
N ILE A 225 10.71 -14.21 -4.32
CA ILE A 225 11.89 -14.86 -4.88
C ILE A 225 12.63 -15.71 -3.85
N GLN A 226 12.65 -15.29 -2.57
CA GLN A 226 13.22 -16.11 -1.49
C GLN A 226 12.34 -17.35 -1.19
N VAL A 227 11.02 -17.22 -1.26
CA VAL A 227 10.03 -18.29 -1.07
C VAL A 227 10.04 -19.29 -2.23
N LEU A 228 10.46 -18.88 -3.44
CA LEU A 228 10.72 -19.83 -4.54
C LEU A 228 11.73 -20.93 -4.15
N ALA A 229 12.63 -20.63 -3.20
CA ALA A 229 13.57 -21.59 -2.66
C ALA A 229 12.96 -22.49 -1.57
N THR A 230 11.94 -22.04 -0.82
CA THR A 230 11.43 -22.72 0.39
C THR A 230 10.08 -23.41 0.24
N ARG A 231 9.28 -23.06 -0.79
CA ARG A 231 7.92 -23.59 -1.07
C ARG A 231 6.87 -23.36 0.03
N VAL A 232 7.12 -22.48 1.00
CA VAL A 232 6.13 -22.13 2.05
C VAL A 232 5.60 -20.73 1.77
N ALA A 233 4.30 -20.62 1.51
CA ALA A 233 3.66 -19.32 1.30
C ALA A 233 3.73 -18.46 2.58
N PRO A 234 4.04 -17.16 2.49
CA PRO A 234 4.03 -16.22 3.62
C PRO A 234 2.59 -15.80 3.96
N ASP A 235 1.75 -16.77 4.31
CA ASP A 235 0.30 -16.58 4.49
C ASP A 235 -0.12 -16.45 5.96
N ARG A 236 0.84 -16.25 6.88
CA ARG A 236 0.56 -16.17 8.33
C ARG A 236 -0.36 -14.99 8.67
N LEU A 237 -0.05 -13.78 8.18
CA LEU A 237 -0.90 -12.60 8.36
C LEU A 237 -2.34 -12.86 7.92
N VAL A 238 -2.50 -13.52 6.77
CA VAL A 238 -3.81 -13.78 6.18
C VAL A 238 -4.58 -14.82 6.98
N ARG A 239 -3.93 -15.96 7.30
CA ARG A 239 -4.56 -17.05 8.07
C ARG A 239 -4.99 -16.59 9.46
N ARG A 240 -4.17 -15.80 10.15
CA ARG A 240 -4.49 -15.31 11.50
C ARG A 240 -5.68 -14.36 11.51
N ASN A 241 -5.90 -13.63 10.41
CA ASN A 241 -6.88 -12.55 10.35
C ASN A 241 -7.99 -12.80 9.32
N LEU A 242 -8.23 -14.05 8.92
CA LEU A 242 -9.21 -14.37 7.86
C LEU A 242 -10.62 -13.89 8.21
N ASP A 243 -11.06 -14.08 9.45
CA ASP A 243 -12.39 -13.63 9.91
C ASP A 243 -12.52 -12.11 9.82
N LEU A 244 -11.46 -11.37 10.16
CA LEU A 244 -11.41 -9.91 10.06
C LEU A 244 -11.46 -9.45 8.59
N LEU A 245 -10.72 -10.12 7.71
CA LEU A 245 -10.74 -9.86 6.27
C LEU A 245 -12.13 -10.12 5.67
N ILE A 246 -12.83 -11.16 6.13
CA ILE A 246 -14.23 -11.42 5.74
C ILE A 246 -15.16 -10.34 6.30
N ALA A 247 -15.00 -9.95 7.57
CA ALA A 247 -15.82 -8.92 8.22
C ALA A 247 -15.70 -7.56 7.54
N HIS A 248 -14.54 -7.25 6.96
CA HIS A 248 -14.32 -6.05 6.14
C HIS A 248 -14.59 -6.24 4.66
N GLU A 249 -15.18 -7.37 4.25
CA GLU A 249 -15.51 -7.68 2.86
C GLU A 249 -14.30 -7.77 1.92
N ALA A 250 -13.08 -7.93 2.44
CA ALA A 250 -11.90 -8.25 1.64
C ALA A 250 -12.05 -9.63 0.96
N PHE A 251 -12.82 -10.53 1.58
CA PHE A 251 -13.39 -11.74 1.00
C PHE A 251 -14.85 -11.89 1.44
N GLN A 252 -15.67 -12.59 0.67
CA GLN A 252 -17.07 -12.94 0.96
C GLN A 252 -17.16 -14.13 1.92
N SER A 253 -16.21 -15.05 1.83
CA SER A 253 -16.16 -16.26 2.64
C SER A 253 -14.74 -16.83 2.71
N ALA A 254 -14.52 -17.78 3.62
CA ALA A 254 -13.28 -18.53 3.68
C ALA A 254 -13.03 -19.35 2.40
N ASP A 255 -14.09 -19.88 1.77
CA ASP A 255 -13.99 -20.63 0.52
C ASP A 255 -13.51 -19.73 -0.64
N GLU A 256 -14.05 -18.51 -0.75
CA GLU A 256 -13.56 -17.54 -1.75
C GLU A 256 -12.07 -17.25 -1.53
N PHE A 257 -11.66 -17.01 -0.28
CA PHE A 257 -10.25 -16.82 0.06
C PHE A 257 -9.39 -18.00 -0.42
N TYR A 258 -9.77 -19.25 -0.11
CA TYR A 258 -8.98 -20.41 -0.53
C TYR A 258 -8.91 -20.57 -2.04
N ILE A 259 -9.97 -20.24 -2.78
CA ILE A 259 -9.98 -20.23 -4.25
C ILE A 259 -9.01 -19.17 -4.78
N CYS A 260 -9.08 -17.94 -4.27
CA CYS A 260 -8.17 -16.86 -4.65
C CYS A 260 -6.72 -17.21 -4.34
N ARG A 261 -6.47 -17.81 -3.17
CA ARG A 261 -5.15 -18.28 -2.74
C ARG A 261 -4.58 -19.34 -3.67
N GLU A 262 -5.38 -20.34 -4.03
CA GLU A 262 -5.00 -21.38 -4.99
C GLU A 262 -4.62 -20.80 -6.36
N ARG A 263 -5.39 -19.84 -6.86
CA ARG A 263 -5.12 -19.17 -8.14
C ARG A 263 -3.82 -18.38 -8.07
N TYR A 264 -3.66 -17.55 -7.04
CA TYR A 264 -2.46 -16.76 -6.82
C TYR A 264 -1.23 -17.64 -6.71
N ASN A 265 -1.26 -18.69 -5.87
CA ASN A 265 -0.16 -19.64 -5.72
C ASN A 265 0.20 -20.35 -7.04
N LYS A 266 -0.78 -20.65 -7.90
CA LYS A 266 -0.53 -21.27 -9.22
C LYS A 266 0.14 -20.31 -10.19
N ALA A 267 -0.35 -19.07 -10.30
CA ALA A 267 0.25 -18.04 -11.13
C ALA A 267 1.69 -17.73 -10.68
N TYR A 268 1.85 -17.53 -9.39
CA TYR A 268 3.13 -17.33 -8.72
C TYR A 268 4.14 -18.47 -8.97
N ALA A 269 3.70 -19.74 -8.89
CA ALA A 269 4.56 -20.88 -9.18
C ALA A 269 4.93 -21.02 -10.67
N ALA A 270 4.17 -20.41 -11.57
CA ALA A 270 4.49 -20.38 -13.00
C ALA A 270 5.56 -19.32 -13.31
N GLU A 271 5.45 -18.13 -12.73
CA GLU A 271 6.45 -17.06 -12.86
C GLU A 271 7.82 -17.48 -12.30
N ALA A 272 7.81 -18.29 -11.24
CA ALA A 272 9.01 -18.85 -10.62
C ALA A 272 9.89 -19.73 -11.51
N ARG A 273 9.34 -20.25 -12.62
CA ARG A 273 10.02 -21.21 -13.51
C ARG A 273 10.70 -20.56 -14.71
N VAL A 274 10.51 -19.24 -14.88
CA VAL A 274 11.07 -18.42 -15.94
C VAL A 274 12.37 -17.80 -15.46
#